data_AF-A0A4S2TLT9-F1
#
_entry.id   AF-A0A4S2TLT9-F1
#
_cell.length_a   1.000
_cell.length_b   1.000
_cell.length_c   1.000
_cell.angle_alpha   90.00
_cell.angle_beta   90.00
_cell.angle_gamma   90.00
#
_symmetry.space_group_name_H-M   'P 1'
#
loop_
_entity.id
_entity.type
_entity.pdbx_description
1 polymer ?
#
loop_
_entity_poly.entity_id
_entity_poly.type
_entity_poly.pdbx_seq_one_letter_code
_entity_poly.pdbx_strand_id
1 'polypeptide(L)' 'MAFTSPERSDQIARRKAKGSRGGRPPAFDPERYTGRNVVERCFNRLKQFRAIATRVTYYRSEIIIAAIVLWLRADLQDTP' A
#
# COMPACT_ATOMS: atom_id res chain seq x y z
N MET A 1 -3.83 -10.29 -16.27
CA MET A 1 -3.14 -9.42 -15.28
C MET A 1 -4.21 -8.68 -14.50
N ALA A 2 -4.44 -9.02 -13.23
CA ALA A 2 -5.46 -8.36 -12.41
C ALA A 2 -4.94 -6.99 -11.94
N PHE A 3 -5.78 -5.96 -12.03
CA PHE A 3 -5.41 -4.60 -11.65
C PHE A 3 -5.69 -4.44 -10.15
N THR A 4 -4.62 -4.27 -9.36
CA THR A 4 -4.72 -4.32 -7.90
C THR A 4 -5.29 -3.03 -7.28
N SER A 5 -5.35 -1.91 -8.00
CA SER A 5 -5.89 -0.64 -7.49
C SER A 5 -7.29 -0.38 -8.04
N PRO A 6 -8.18 0.35 -7.35
CA PRO A 6 -9.42 0.82 -7.99
C PRO A 6 -9.09 1.77 -9.14
N GLU A 7 -9.87 1.71 -10.22
CA GLU A 7 -9.79 2.66 -11.34
C GLU A 7 -10.16 4.07 -10.84
N ARG A 8 -9.40 5.09 -11.24
CA ARG A 8 -9.71 6.47 -10.84
C ARG A 8 -10.98 6.98 -11.52
N SER A 9 -11.70 7.88 -10.86
CA SER A 9 -12.96 8.44 -11.37
C SER A 9 -12.80 9.17 -12.71
N ASP A 10 -11.69 9.89 -12.91
CA ASP A 10 -11.35 10.57 -14.16
C ASP A 10 -11.04 9.57 -15.30
N GLN A 11 -10.40 8.44 -14.99
CA GLN A 11 -10.18 7.36 -15.95
C GLN A 11 -11.50 6.71 -16.37
N ILE A 12 -12.39 6.44 -15.41
CA ILE A 12 -13.73 5.91 -15.70
C ILE A 12 -14.50 6.87 -16.62
N ALA A 13 -14.47 8.17 -16.33
CA ALA A 13 -15.14 9.19 -17.12
C ALA A 13 -14.57 9.27 -18.55
N ARG A 14 -13.24 9.28 -18.71
CA ARG A 14 -12.56 9.28 -20.03
C ARG A 14 -12.85 8.00 -20.81
N ARG A 15 -12.92 6.85 -20.14
CA ARG A 15 -13.28 5.56 -20.76
C ARG A 15 -14.70 5.60 -21.29
N LYS A 16 -15.66 6.04 -20.47
CA LYS A 16 -17.07 6.19 -20.85
C LYS A 16 -17.23 7.18 -22.02
N ALA A 17 -16.51 8.30 -22.00
CA ALA A 17 -16.55 9.30 -23.07
C ALA A 17 -16.09 8.76 -24.43
N LYS A 18 -15.25 7.70 -24.45
CA LYS A 18 -14.79 7.05 -25.69
C LYS A 18 -15.77 6.01 -26.25
N GLY A 19 -16.88 5.71 -25.56
CA GLY A 19 -17.87 4.74 -26.00
C GLY A 19 -17.26 3.35 -26.29
N SER A 20 -17.57 2.77 -27.45
CA SER A 20 -17.03 1.47 -27.88
C SER A 20 -15.50 1.44 -28.00
N ARG A 21 -14.85 2.59 -28.22
CA ARG A 21 -13.39 2.73 -28.26
C ARG A 21 -12.75 2.78 -26.88
N GLY A 22 -13.56 2.86 -25.82
CA GLY A 22 -13.11 2.92 -24.43
C GLY A 22 -12.59 1.58 -23.88
N GLY A 23 -12.96 0.46 -24.49
CA GLY A 23 -12.50 -0.86 -24.06
C GLY A 23 -13.09 -1.32 -22.72
N ARG A 24 -12.67 -2.53 -22.31
CA ARG A 24 -13.16 -3.21 -21.11
C ARG A 24 -12.59 -2.57 -19.83
N PRO A 25 -13.40 -2.35 -18.78
CA PRO A 25 -12.88 -1.88 -17.50
C PRO A 25 -11.90 -2.90 -16.90
N PRO A 26 -10.86 -2.43 -16.17
CA PRO A 26 -9.92 -3.31 -15.49
C PRO A 26 -10.65 -4.14 -14.41
N ALA A 27 -10.24 -5.40 -14.27
CA ALA A 27 -10.74 -6.28 -13.21
C ALA A 27 -10.09 -5.86 -11.88
N PHE A 28 -10.86 -5.15 -11.05
CA PHE A 28 -10.52 -4.80 -9.67
C PHE A 28 -11.21 -5.78 -8.71
N ASP A 29 -10.45 -6.28 -7.74
CA ASP A 29 -10.94 -7.19 -6.70
C ASP A 29 -10.90 -6.46 -5.34
N PRO A 30 -12.07 -6.06 -4.80
CA PRO A 30 -12.17 -5.35 -3.52
C PRO A 30 -11.73 -6.21 -2.33
N GLU A 31 -12.00 -7.52 -2.36
CA GLU A 31 -11.66 -8.43 -1.26
C GLU A 31 -10.14 -8.51 -1.12
N ARG A 32 -9.45 -8.71 -2.25
CA ARG A 32 -7.97 -8.70 -2.29
C ARG A 32 -7.37 -7.35 -1.92
N TYR A 33 -8.09 -6.25 -2.15
CA TYR A 33 -7.63 -4.89 -1.87
C TYR A 33 -7.84 -4.43 -0.42
N THR A 34 -8.67 -5.12 0.37
CA THR A 34 -9.09 -4.70 1.72
C THR A 34 -7.90 -4.50 2.67
N GLY A 35 -6.83 -5.29 2.51
CA GLY A 35 -5.61 -5.20 3.32
C GLY A 35 -4.67 -4.02 3.00
N ARG A 36 -4.95 -3.22 1.96
CA ARG A 36 -4.01 -2.17 1.50
C ARG A 36 -3.74 -1.11 2.56
N ASN A 37 -4.75 -0.65 3.29
CA ASN A 37 -4.58 0.43 4.28
C ASN A 37 -3.59 0.02 5.38
N VAL A 38 -3.56 -1.25 5.80
CA VAL A 38 -2.61 -1.76 6.80
C VAL A 38 -1.19 -1.73 6.24
N VAL A 39 -1.00 -2.23 5.01
CA VAL A 39 0.30 -2.24 4.34
C VAL A 39 0.81 -0.81 4.10
N GLU A 40 -0.05 0.10 3.64
CA GLU A 40 0.32 1.49 3.40
C GLU A 40 0.65 2.25 4.69
N ARG A 41 -0.12 2.04 5.77
CA ARG A 41 0.19 2.61 7.08
C ARG A 41 1.53 2.12 7.60
N CYS A 42 1.79 0.81 7.49
CA CYS A 42 3.08 0.22 7.84
C CYS A 42 4.21 0.86 7.03
N PHE A 43 4.11 0.90 5.70
CA PHE A 43 5.15 1.47 4.85
C PHE A 43 5.35 2.98 5.07
N ASN A 44 4.28 3.73 5.34
CA ASN A 44 4.37 5.13 5.71
C ASN A 44 5.10 5.33 7.04
N ARG A 45 4.86 4.46 8.03
CA ARG A 45 5.57 4.45 9.30
C ARG A 45 7.05 4.08 9.12
N LEU A 46 7.35 3.10 8.26
CA LEU A 46 8.72 2.74 7.87
C LEU A 46 9.46 3.90 7.21
N LYS A 47 8.81 4.63 6.29
CA LYS A 47 9.38 5.84 5.68
C LYS A 47 9.64 6.98 6.67
N GLN A 48 8.92 7.03 7.80
CA GLN A 48 9.21 8.02 8.86
C GLN A 48 10.53 7.72 9.58
N PHE A 49 11.01 6.47 9.57
CA PHE A 49 12.34 6.13 10.06
C PHE A 49 13.39 6.53 9.00
N ARG A 50 13.69 7.84 8.92
CA ARG A 50 14.72 8.44 8.04
C ARG A 50 16.13 7.83 8.21
N ALA A 51 16.35 6.99 9.22
CA ALA A 51 17.62 6.30 9.50
C ALA A 51 17.85 5.01 8.68
N ILE A 52 16.83 4.49 7.98
CA ILE A 52 16.92 3.24 7.20
C ILE A 52 17.38 3.49 5.74
N ALA A 53 17.58 4.76 5.35
CA ALA A 53 17.72 5.14 3.95
C ALA A 53 19.09 4.90 3.30
N THR A 54 20.01 4.13 3.91
CA THR A 54 21.40 4.10 3.41
C THR A 54 22.07 2.71 3.47
N ARG A 55 21.52 1.70 2.77
CA ARG A 55 22.30 0.69 2.00
C ARG A 55 21.39 -0.38 1.40
N VAL A 56 21.54 -0.60 0.10
CA VAL A 56 20.74 -1.51 -0.76
C VAL A 56 20.86 -3.01 -0.37
N THR A 57 21.58 -3.36 0.71
CA THR A 57 21.95 -4.73 1.07
C THR A 57 21.32 -5.27 2.37
N TYR A 58 20.52 -4.48 3.12
CA TYR A 58 19.94 -4.90 4.41
C TYR A 58 18.40 -4.86 4.45
N TYR A 59 17.74 -4.92 3.28
CA TYR A 59 16.29 -4.70 3.15
C TYR A 59 15.44 -5.57 4.09
N ARG A 60 15.80 -6.85 4.25
CA ARG A 60 15.04 -7.78 5.11
C ARG A 60 15.27 -7.52 6.59
N SER A 61 16.53 -7.34 7.02
CA SER A 61 16.87 -7.09 8.43
C SER A 61 16.33 -5.75 8.91
N GLU A 62 16.36 -4.72 8.06
CA GLU A 62 15.83 -3.40 8.39
C GLU A 62 14.30 -3.41 8.51
N ILE A 63 13.59 -4.12 7.62
CA ILE A 63 12.14 -4.32 7.74
C ILE A 63 11.81 -5.09 9.01
N ILE A 64 12.58 -6.13 9.35
CA ILE A 64 12.36 -6.92 10.58
C ILE A 64 12.57 -6.04 11.82
N ILE A 65 13.67 -5.29 11.90
CA ILE A 65 13.95 -4.40 13.04
C ILE A 65 12.87 -3.33 13.16
N ALA A 66 12.49 -2.70 12.05
CA ALA A 66 11.46 -1.67 12.07
C ALA A 66 10.07 -2.23 12.38
N ALA A 67 9.76 -3.47 11.97
CA ALA A 67 8.55 -4.18 12.38
C ALA A 67 8.56 -4.48 13.88
N ILE A 68 9.67 -4.94 14.45
CA ILE A 68 9.84 -5.18 15.90
C ILE A 68 9.63 -3.88 16.69
N VAL A 69 10.30 -2.79 16.28
CA VAL A 69 10.15 -1.47 16.92
C VAL A 69 8.71 -0.95 16.83
N LEU A 70 8.04 -1.17 15.69
CA LEU A 70 6.64 -0.78 15.53
C LEU A 70 5.72 -1.60 16.43
N TRP A 71 5.95 -2.91 16.55
CA TRP A 71 5.18 -3.81 17.40
C TRP A 71 5.33 -3.46 18.88
N LEU A 72 6.57 -3.25 19.36
CA LEU A 72 6.85 -2.82 20.73
C LEU A 72 6.23 -1.46 21.06
N ARG A 73 6.19 -0.53 20.09
CA ARG A 73 5.54 0.77 20.30
C ARG A 73 4.02 0.69 20.30
N ALA A 74 3.42 -0.24 19.57
CA ALA A 74 1.98 -0.47 19.59
C ALA A 74 1.57 -1.07 20.95
N ASP A 75 2.29 -2.09 21.42
CA ASP A 75 2.05 -2.74 22.71
C ASP A 75 2.13 -1.76 23.90
N LEU A 76 3.13 -0.86 23.91
CA LEU A 76 3.25 0.21 24.91
C LEU A 76 2.12 1.25 24.87
N GLN A 77 1.42 1.40 23.74
CA GLN A 77 0.29 2.32 23.60
C GLN A 77 -1.05 1.67 24.02
N ASP A 78 -1.09 0.34 24.11
CA ASP A 78 -2.28 -0.45 24.46
C ASP A 78 -2.37 -0.78 25.97
N THR A 79 -1.35 -0.44 26.76
CA THR A 79 -1.41 -0.45 28.24
C THR A 79 -2.15 0.78 28.79
N PRO A 80 -3.15 0.62 29.67
CA PRO A 80 -3.96 1.71 30.24
C PRO A 80 -3.17 2.65 31.15
#